data_AF-A0A382BQ03-F1
#
_entry.id   AF-A0A382BQ03-F1
#
_cell.length_a   1.000
_cell.length_b   1.000
_cell.length_c   1.000
_cell.angle_alpha   90.00
_cell.angle_beta   90.00
_cell.angle_gamma   90.00
#
_symmetry.space_group_name_H-M   'P 1'
#
loop_
_entity.id
_entity.type
_entity.pdbx_description
1 polymer ?
#
loop_
_entity_poly.entity_id
_entity_poly.type
_entity_poly.pdbx_seq_one_letter_code
_entity_poly.pdbx_strand_id
1 'polypeptide(L)'
;RVYGNQGSLEWFQDDPNHLKFTELGQPTKIITRASKTVSNLSLQSSRLAAGHPEGFFEAFANIYTEFAESIYLKNNKKNTSQIFPSIEDGVKGIKFIFAAKKSSDYNSKWIKL
;
A
#
# COMPACT_ATOMS: atom_id res chain seq x y z
N ARG A 1 -7.57 -2.76 7.08
CA ARG A 1 -8.95 -2.23 6.94
C ARG A 1 -8.94 -0.74 7.23
N VAL A 2 -9.78 0.05 6.57
CA VAL A 2 -9.95 1.49 6.78
C VAL A 2 -11.44 1.81 6.83
N TYR A 3 -11.88 2.57 7.83
CA TYR A 3 -13.27 2.98 8.01
C TYR A 3 -13.36 4.51 7.92
N GLY A 4 -14.31 4.99 7.14
CA GLY A 4 -14.62 6.42 6.99
C GLY A 4 -16.10 6.69 7.22
N ASN A 5 -16.49 7.95 7.06
CA ASN A 5 -17.89 8.40 7.19
C ASN A 5 -18.80 7.94 6.03
N GLN A 6 -18.25 7.48 4.92
CA GLN A 6 -18.99 7.03 3.73
C GLN A 6 -18.95 5.52 3.48
N GLY A 7 -18.17 4.78 4.27
CA GLY A 7 -18.01 3.34 4.06
C GLY A 7 -16.68 2.81 4.59
N SER A 8 -16.33 1.61 4.14
CA SER A 8 -15.12 0.91 4.56
C SER A 8 -14.40 0.23 3.40
N LEU A 9 -13.08 0.09 3.55
CA LEU A 9 -12.20 -0.65 2.66
C LEU A 9 -11.49 -1.76 3.43
N GLU A 10 -11.51 -2.97 2.88
CA GLU A 10 -10.78 -4.11 3.42
C GLU A 10 -9.92 -4.75 2.34
N TRP A 11 -8.65 -4.95 2.66
CA TRP A 11 -7.68 -5.64 1.83
C TRP A 11 -6.86 -6.57 2.72
N PHE A 12 -6.54 -7.75 2.21
CA PHE A 12 -5.78 -8.79 2.90
C PHE A 12 -4.66 -9.26 1.99
N GLN A 13 -3.44 -9.36 2.53
CA GLN A 13 -2.28 -9.75 1.71
C GLN A 13 -2.40 -11.18 1.18
N ASP A 14 -3.06 -12.08 1.93
CA ASP A 14 -3.24 -13.49 1.53
C ASP A 14 -4.22 -13.64 0.36
N ASP A 15 -4.98 -12.60 0.06
CA ASP A 15 -5.83 -12.48 -1.13
C ASP A 15 -5.63 -11.11 -1.80
N PRO A 16 -4.43 -10.85 -2.34
CA PRO A 16 -3.98 -9.50 -2.67
C PRO A 16 -4.69 -8.93 -3.91
N ASN A 17 -5.35 -9.79 -4.69
CA ASN A 17 -6.04 -9.44 -5.92
C ASN A 17 -7.45 -8.86 -5.68
N HIS A 18 -7.94 -8.86 -4.43
CA HIS A 18 -9.28 -8.40 -4.09
C HIS A 18 -9.25 -7.27 -3.05
N LEU A 19 -9.96 -6.18 -3.36
CA LEU A 19 -10.25 -5.09 -2.45
C LEU A 19 -11.76 -5.07 -2.20
N LYS A 20 -12.18 -5.21 -0.95
CA LYS A 20 -13.60 -5.11 -0.57
C LYS A 20 -13.92 -3.65 -0.25
N PHE A 21 -14.97 -3.14 -0.87
CA PHE A 21 -15.52 -1.82 -0.61
C PHE A 21 -16.98 -1.93 -0.18
N THR A 22 -17.27 -1.46 1.03
CA THR A 22 -18.63 -1.46 1.58
C THR A 22 -19.04 -0.02 1.84
N GLU A 23 -19.81 0.54 0.92
CA GLU A 23 -20.41 1.86 1.07
C GLU A 23 -21.52 1.82 2.15
N LEU A 24 -21.71 2.93 2.86
CA LEU A 24 -22.67 2.97 3.97
C LEU A 24 -24.09 2.63 3.50
N GLY A 25 -24.70 1.61 4.10
CA GLY A 25 -26.06 1.16 3.77
C GLY A 25 -26.17 0.39 2.45
N GLN A 26 -25.06 0.07 1.78
CA GLN A 26 -25.04 -0.65 0.51
C GLN A 26 -24.38 -2.03 0.64
N PRO A 27 -24.67 -2.96 -0.28
CA PRO A 27 -23.94 -4.23 -0.36
C PRO A 27 -22.44 -4.03 -0.59
N THR A 28 -21.65 -5.00 -0.11
CA THR A 28 -20.21 -5.00 -0.34
C THR A 28 -19.88 -5.29 -1.80
N LYS A 29 -19.03 -4.47 -2.40
CA LYS A 29 -18.48 -4.63 -3.75
C LYS A 29 -17.08 -5.24 -3.65
N ILE A 30 -16.76 -6.20 -4.51
CA ILE A 30 -15.41 -6.76 -4.63
C ILE A 30 -14.77 -6.15 -5.87
N ILE A 31 -13.69 -5.39 -5.66
CA ILE A 31 -12.88 -4.77 -6.71
C ILE A 31 -11.69 -5.68 -6.96
N THR A 32 -11.58 -6.20 -8.18
CA THR A 32 -10.49 -7.11 -8.57
C THR A 32 -9.35 -6.35 -9.25
N ARG A 33 -8.10 -6.75 -8.99
CA ARG A 33 -6.91 -6.27 -9.69
C ARG A 33 -7.08 -6.30 -11.21
N ALA A 34 -6.50 -5.32 -11.90
CA ALA A 34 -6.54 -5.16 -13.36
C ALA A 34 -7.94 -5.02 -13.99
N SER A 35 -8.99 -4.79 -13.18
CA SER A 35 -10.32 -4.46 -13.71
C SER A 35 -10.39 -3.02 -14.22
N LYS A 36 -11.45 -2.70 -14.96
CA LYS A 36 -11.70 -1.31 -15.42
C LYS A 36 -12.06 -0.33 -14.29
N THR A 37 -12.31 -0.83 -13.07
CA THR A 37 -12.75 -0.02 -11.92
C THR A 37 -11.61 0.35 -10.97
N VAL A 38 -10.41 -0.17 -11.18
CA VAL A 38 -9.23 0.22 -10.39
C VAL A 38 -8.63 1.53 -10.89
N SER A 39 -7.80 2.15 -10.05
CA SER A 39 -7.08 3.38 -10.40
C SER A 39 -6.01 3.13 -11.47
N ASN A 40 -5.60 4.19 -12.19
CA ASN A 40 -4.48 4.11 -13.13
C ASN A 40 -3.19 3.60 -12.49
N LEU A 41 -2.92 4.00 -11.23
CA LEU A 41 -1.76 3.52 -10.48
C LEU A 41 -1.79 2.00 -10.30
N SER A 42 -2.96 1.44 -9.95
CA SER A 42 -3.13 -0.01 -9.81
C SER A 42 -3.00 -0.75 -11.15
N LEU A 43 -3.47 -0.14 -12.24
CA LEU A 43 -3.31 -0.70 -13.59
C LEU A 43 -1.84 -0.72 -14.03
N GLN A 44 -1.10 0.37 -13.80
CA GLN A 44 0.32 0.47 -14.14
C GLN A 44 1.19 -0.50 -13.32
N SER A 45 0.76 -0.81 -12.09
CA SER A 45 1.41 -1.78 -11.21
C SER A 45 1.06 -3.24 -11.52
N SER A 46 0.20 -3.49 -12.51
CA SER A 46 -0.25 -4.83 -12.90
C SER A 46 0.50 -5.32 -14.14
N ARG A 47 0.91 -6.59 -14.13
CA ARG A 47 1.67 -7.23 -15.22
C ARG A 47 0.81 -8.18 -16.04
N LEU A 48 -0.08 -8.90 -15.36
CA LEU A 48 -0.99 -9.90 -15.93
C LEU A 48 -2.40 -9.35 -16.03
N ALA A 49 -3.15 -9.85 -17.01
CA ALA A 49 -4.55 -9.50 -17.22
C ALA A 49 -5.43 -9.89 -16.01
N ALA A 50 -6.63 -9.29 -15.92
CA ALA A 50 -7.61 -9.64 -14.90
C ALA A 50 -7.91 -11.14 -14.89
N GLY A 51 -8.08 -11.72 -13.70
CA GLY A 51 -8.30 -13.16 -13.49
C GLY A 51 -7.02 -14.00 -13.43
N HIS A 52 -5.87 -13.49 -13.89
CA HIS A 52 -4.58 -14.14 -13.66
C HIS A 52 -4.00 -13.66 -12.32
N PRO A 53 -3.79 -14.53 -11.33
CA PRO A 53 -3.33 -14.09 -10.02
C PRO A 53 -1.92 -13.50 -10.08
N GLU A 54 -1.74 -12.37 -9.40
CA GLU A 54 -0.43 -11.87 -8.98
C GLU A 54 -0.33 -11.97 -7.46
N GLY A 55 0.86 -11.79 -6.90
CA GLY A 55 1.04 -11.82 -5.46
C GLY A 55 2.35 -11.19 -5.00
N PHE A 56 2.96 -11.85 -4.02
CA PHE A 56 4.11 -11.33 -3.29
C PHE A 56 5.28 -10.96 -4.20
N PHE A 57 5.61 -11.78 -5.20
CA PHE A 57 6.73 -11.53 -6.09
C PHE A 57 6.50 -10.32 -7.00
N GLU A 58 5.30 -10.17 -7.57
CA GLU A 58 4.95 -9.01 -8.39
C GLU A 58 4.94 -7.73 -7.55
N ALA A 59 4.43 -7.79 -6.31
CA ALA A 59 4.45 -6.67 -5.39
C ALA A 59 5.90 -6.21 -5.07
N PHE A 60 6.81 -7.15 -4.81
CA PHE A 60 8.22 -6.83 -4.63
C PHE A 60 8.85 -6.27 -5.91
N ALA A 61 8.57 -6.88 -7.07
CA ALA A 61 9.06 -6.41 -8.35
C ALA A 61 8.61 -4.98 -8.65
N ASN A 62 7.41 -4.58 -8.23
CA ASN A 62 6.92 -3.21 -8.36
C ASN A 62 7.77 -2.23 -7.54
N ILE A 63 8.10 -2.53 -6.27
CA ILE A 63 8.98 -1.68 -5.46
C ILE A 63 10.34 -1.48 -6.14
N TYR A 64 10.95 -2.55 -6.66
CA TYR A 64 12.24 -2.48 -7.34
C TYR A 64 12.16 -1.72 -8.67
N THR A 65 11.06 -1.87 -9.40
CA THR A 65 10.83 -1.17 -10.68
C THR A 65 10.73 0.34 -10.44
N GLU A 66 9.91 0.76 -9.49
CA GLU A 66 9.75 2.18 -9.10
C GLU A 66 11.07 2.79 -8.60
N PHE A 67 11.83 2.03 -7.80
CA PHE A 67 13.15 2.47 -7.33
C PHE A 67 14.15 2.64 -8.48
N ALA A 68 14.22 1.66 -9.39
CA ALA A 68 15.12 1.70 -10.55
C ALA A 68 14.74 2.83 -11.52
N GLU A 69 13.45 3.05 -11.76
CA GLU A 69 12.95 4.16 -12.59
C GLU A 69 13.33 5.51 -11.99
N SER A 70 13.22 5.67 -10.67
CA SER A 70 13.64 6.89 -9.98
C SER A 70 15.13 7.18 -10.14
N ILE A 71 15.99 6.17 -10.03
CA ILE A 71 17.43 6.30 -10.31
C ILE A 71 17.66 6.75 -11.75
N TYR A 72 17.00 6.10 -12.72
CA TYR A 72 17.13 6.42 -14.13
C TYR A 72 16.71 7.86 -14.43
N LEU A 73 15.55 8.29 -13.94
CA LEU A 73 15.03 9.65 -14.15
C LEU A 73 15.94 10.70 -13.50
N LYS A 74 16.46 10.44 -12.29
CA LYS A 74 17.40 11.31 -11.60
C LYS A 74 18.70 11.49 -12.39
N ASN A 75 19.28 10.40 -12.89
CA ASN A 75 20.50 10.44 -13.70
C ASN A 75 20.30 11.21 -15.01
N ASN A 76 19.09 11.17 -15.58
CA ASN A 76 18.72 11.89 -16.79
C ASN A 76 18.17 13.31 -16.53
N LYS A 77 18.30 13.85 -15.30
CA LYS A 77 17.78 15.18 -14.90
C LYS A 77 16.30 15.40 -15.25
N LYS A 78 15.50 14.34 -15.20
CA LYS A 78 14.04 14.39 -15.37
C LYS A 78 13.35 14.50 -14.02
N ASN A 79 12.11 14.98 -14.02
CA ASN A 79 11.28 14.99 -12.82
C ASN A 79 11.07 13.56 -12.31
N THR A 80 11.22 13.38 -11.02
CA THR A 80 10.99 12.10 -10.33
C THR A 80 9.68 12.20 -9.56
N SER A 81 8.84 11.16 -9.66
CA SER A 81 7.74 10.93 -8.72
C SER A 81 8.15 9.73 -7.88
N GLN A 82 8.21 9.88 -6.57
CA GLN A 82 8.60 8.77 -5.69
C GLN A 82 7.36 7.99 -5.26
N ILE A 83 7.26 6.73 -5.69
CA ILE A 83 6.16 5.81 -5.38
C ILE A 83 6.69 4.54 -4.65
N PHE A 84 7.81 4.66 -3.95
CA PHE A 84 8.40 3.60 -3.14
C PHE A 84 8.77 4.13 -1.73
N PRO A 85 8.85 3.26 -0.71
CA PRO A 85 9.14 3.67 0.67
C PRO A 85 10.42 4.51 0.78
N SER A 86 10.35 5.63 1.49
CA SER A 86 11.50 6.52 1.69
C SER A 86 12.28 6.19 2.97
N ILE A 87 13.41 6.89 3.17
CA ILE A 87 14.14 6.82 4.44
C ILE A 87 13.31 7.37 5.60
N GLU A 88 12.53 8.43 5.37
CA GLU A 88 11.62 9.00 6.36
C GLU A 88 10.55 7.98 6.79
N ASP A 89 10.05 7.15 5.87
CA ASP A 89 9.12 6.07 6.20
C ASP A 89 9.78 5.00 7.08
N GLY A 90 11.04 4.66 6.80
CA GLY A 90 11.85 3.80 7.67
C GLY A 90 12.05 4.38 9.07
N VAL A 91 12.35 5.67 9.17
CA VAL A 91 12.49 6.39 10.46
C VAL A 91 11.17 6.41 11.23
N LYS A 92 10.03 6.65 10.57
CA LYS A 92 8.70 6.56 11.19
C LYS A 92 8.44 5.17 11.75
N GLY A 93 8.80 4.11 11.01
CA GLY A 93 8.68 2.73 11.47
C GLY A 93 9.48 2.45 12.74
N ILE A 94 10.74 2.90 12.78
CA ILE A 94 11.59 2.74 13.97
C ILE A 94 11.02 3.52 15.16
N LYS A 95 10.58 4.78 14.98
CA LYS A 95 9.94 5.57 16.04
C LYS A 95 8.71 4.87 16.61
N PHE A 96 7.88 4.28 15.76
CA PHE A 96 6.72 3.51 16.18
C PHE A 96 7.10 2.32 17.06
N ILE A 97 8.10 1.53 16.67
CA ILE A 97 8.58 0.38 17.46
C ILE A 97 9.06 0.82 18.84
N PHE A 98 9.86 1.90 18.92
CA PHE A 98 10.35 2.41 20.20
C PHE A 98 9.22 2.92 21.11
N ALA A 99 8.24 3.63 20.54
CA ALA A 99 7.08 4.10 21.31
C ALA A 99 6.20 2.95 21.80
N ALA A 100 5.98 1.92 20.98
CA ALA A 100 5.24 0.72 21.37
C ALA A 100 5.95 -0.03 22.51
N LYS A 101 7.28 -0.20 22.41
CA LYS A 101 8.08 -0.77 23.49
C LYS A 101 7.97 0.05 24.77
N LYS A 102 8.14 1.38 24.66
CA LYS A 102 8.01 2.29 25.80
C LYS A 102 6.63 2.19 26.44
N SER A 103 5.57 2.13 25.64
CA SER A 103 4.19 1.93 26.12
C SER A 103 4.07 0.63 26.93
N SER A 104 4.59 -0.48 26.40
CA SER A 104 4.63 -1.79 27.08
C SER A 104 5.37 -1.73 28.41
N ASP A 105 6.57 -1.12 28.43
CA ASP A 105 7.39 -0.98 29.64
C ASP A 105 6.70 -0.12 30.73
N TYR A 106 5.74 0.74 30.33
CA TYR A 106 4.92 1.54 31.24
C TYR A 106 3.47 1.04 31.38
N ASN A 107 3.24 -0.27 31.25
CA ASN A 107 1.92 -0.89 31.42
C ASN A 107 0.86 -0.31 30.46
N SER A 108 1.18 -0.31 29.17
CA SER A 108 0.30 0.12 28.07
C SER A 108 -0.16 1.59 28.14
N LYS A 109 0.69 2.47 28.69
CA LYS A 109 0.42 3.92 28.68
C LYS A 109 0.52 4.51 27.28
N TRP A 110 -0.29 5.54 27.01
CA TRP A 110 -0.19 6.32 25.78
C TRP A 110 1.18 7.03 25.68
N ILE A 111 1.88 6.79 24.56
CA ILE A 111 3.15 7.43 24.22
C ILE A 111 2.96 8.20 22.92
N LYS A 112 3.41 9.46 22.88
CA LYS A 112 3.39 10.28 21.68
C LYS A 112 4.48 9.82 20.69
N LEU A 113 4.13 9.75 19.40
CA LEU A 113 5.02 9.48 18.27
C LEU A 113 5.66 10.76 17.72
#